data_AF-A0A1B1LRC8-F1
#
_entry.id   AF-A0A1B1LRC8-F1
#
_cell.length_a   1.000
_cell.length_b   1.000
_cell.length_c   1.000
_cell.angle_alpha   90.00
_cell.angle_beta   90.00
_cell.angle_gamma   90.00
#
_symmetry.space_group_name_H-M   'P 1'
#
loop_
_entity.id
_entity.type
_entity.pdbx_description
1 polymer ?
#
loop_
_entity_poly.entity_id
_entity_poly.type
_entity_poly.pdbx_seq_one_letter_code
_entity_poly.pdbx_strand_id
1 'polypeptide(L)'
;MSEYIDQVELLTTEINTHKSSDKADFIKSTLHRILNYKDIYIHKDQLSSDVLNKSFSSLTATEKAICQHGLEAMNFTIHYLDELANTGNHAPEPRTFTVDRQTRFLSHAY
;
A
#
# COMPACT_ATOMS: atom_id res chain seq x y z
N MET A 1 -18.82 -1.48 7.50
CA MET A 1 -17.59 -2.23 7.77
C MET A 1 -16.73 -2.11 6.53
N SER A 2 -15.49 -1.64 6.66
CA SER A 2 -14.68 -1.21 5.54
C SER A 2 -14.38 -2.36 4.56
N GLU A 3 -14.91 -2.25 3.34
CA GLU A 3 -14.94 -3.31 2.31
C GLU A 3 -13.57 -3.81 1.83
N TYR A 4 -12.47 -3.14 2.25
CA TYR A 4 -11.09 -3.46 1.89
C TYR A 4 -10.28 -4.12 3.03
N ILE A 5 -10.83 -4.23 4.24
CA ILE A 5 -10.10 -4.81 5.39
C ILE A 5 -9.86 -6.31 5.17
N ASP A 6 -10.83 -7.03 4.62
CA ASP A 6 -10.73 -8.47 4.32
C ASP A 6 -9.55 -8.78 3.39
N GLN A 7 -9.29 -7.90 2.43
CA GLN A 7 -8.23 -8.02 1.43
C GLN A 7 -6.87 -7.69 2.04
N VAL A 8 -6.81 -6.77 3.00
CA VAL A 8 -5.61 -6.47 3.78
C VAL A 8 -5.28 -7.62 4.73
N GLU A 9 -6.29 -8.24 5.35
CA GLU A 9 -6.12 -9.45 6.17
C GLU A 9 -5.66 -10.64 5.33
N LEU A 10 -6.20 -10.80 4.13
CA LEU A 10 -5.78 -11.82 3.18
C LEU A 10 -4.31 -11.62 2.78
N LEU A 11 -3.92 -10.38 2.44
CA LEU A 11 -2.53 -10.02 2.12
C LEU A 11 -1.59 -10.34 3.29
N THR A 12 -2.03 -10.03 4.52
CA THR A 12 -1.28 -10.31 5.74
C THR A 12 -1.10 -11.81 5.97
N THR A 13 -2.12 -12.60 5.67
CA THR A 13 -2.06 -14.05 5.75
C THR A 13 -1.05 -14.60 4.74
N GLU A 14 -1.07 -14.11 3.50
CA GLU A 14 -0.07 -14.46 2.49
C GLU A 14 1.35 -14.12 2.98
N ILE A 15 1.57 -12.89 3.45
CA ILE A 15 2.86 -12.46 4.04
C ILE A 15 3.28 -13.42 5.17
N ASN A 16 2.35 -13.84 6.02
CA ASN A 16 2.67 -14.73 7.13
C ASN A 16 3.03 -16.16 6.73
N THR A 17 2.57 -16.63 5.57
CA THR A 17 2.95 -17.94 5.02
C THR A 17 4.39 -17.97 4.50
N HIS A 18 4.99 -16.82 4.18
CA HIS A 18 6.39 -16.73 3.78
C HIS A 18 7.34 -16.96 4.97
N LYS A 19 8.53 -17.54 4.72
CA LYS A 19 9.57 -17.72 5.74
C LYS A 19 10.02 -16.37 6.29
N SER A 20 10.34 -16.30 7.58
CA SER A 20 10.66 -15.04 8.28
C SER A 20 11.80 -14.22 7.63
N SER A 21 12.72 -14.86 6.92
CA SER A 21 13.80 -14.20 6.16
C SER A 21 13.29 -13.48 4.92
N ASP A 22 12.26 -14.01 4.26
CA ASP A 22 11.70 -13.51 3.00
C ASP A 22 10.49 -12.60 3.23
N LYS A 23 9.91 -12.60 4.44
CA LYS A 23 8.78 -11.74 4.82
C LYS A 23 9.09 -10.26 4.59
N ALA A 24 10.23 -9.79 5.08
CA ALA A 24 10.60 -8.38 4.99
C ALA A 24 10.79 -7.94 3.52
N ASP A 25 11.37 -8.81 2.68
CA ASP A 25 11.55 -8.53 1.26
C ASP A 25 10.21 -8.50 0.52
N PHE A 26 9.33 -9.46 0.81
CA PHE A 26 7.99 -9.53 0.25
C PHE A 26 7.13 -8.32 0.64
N ILE A 27 7.18 -7.90 1.90
CA ILE A 27 6.48 -6.70 2.39
C ILE A 27 6.98 -5.46 1.66
N LYS A 28 8.31 -5.27 1.56
CA LYS A 28 8.90 -4.13 0.85
C LYS A 28 8.51 -4.14 -0.63
N SER A 29 8.60 -5.29 -1.29
CA SER A 29 8.22 -5.42 -2.71
C SER A 29 6.75 -5.06 -2.94
N THR A 30 5.86 -5.57 -2.09
CA THR A 30 4.42 -5.27 -2.10
C THR A 30 4.16 -3.78 -1.87
N LEU A 31 4.78 -3.20 -0.85
CA LEU A 31 4.68 -1.76 -0.53
C LEU A 31 5.14 -0.89 -1.70
N HIS A 32 6.27 -1.22 -2.32
CA HIS A 32 6.77 -0.51 -3.50
C HIS A 32 5.81 -0.59 -4.68
N ARG A 33 5.19 -1.75 -4.94
CA ARG A 33 4.21 -1.93 -6.04
C ARG A 33 2.96 -1.10 -5.82
N ILE A 34 2.41 -1.11 -4.60
CA ILE A 34 1.21 -0.31 -4.25
C ILE A 34 1.53 1.18 -4.31
N LEU A 35 2.68 1.62 -3.79
CA LEU A 35 3.12 3.02 -3.88
C LEU A 35 3.29 3.48 -5.33
N ASN A 36 3.93 2.67 -6.16
CA ASN A 36 4.11 2.97 -7.58
C ASN A 36 2.76 3.05 -8.31
N TYR A 37 1.84 2.13 -8.04
CA TYR A 37 0.50 2.20 -8.61
C TYR A 37 -0.27 3.43 -8.13
N LYS A 38 -0.19 3.76 -6.84
CA LYS A 38 -0.82 4.95 -6.26
C LYS A 38 -0.32 6.23 -6.92
N ASP A 39 0.98 6.37 -7.12
CA ASP A 39 1.58 7.54 -7.79
C ASP A 39 1.01 7.70 -9.21
N ILE A 40 1.04 6.62 -10.00
CA ILE A 40 0.48 6.59 -11.36
C ILE A 40 -1.03 6.84 -11.37
N TYR A 41 -1.75 6.35 -10.36
CA TYR A 41 -3.19 6.57 -10.20
C TYR A 41 -3.53 8.03 -9.89
N ILE A 42 -2.71 8.71 -9.08
CA ILE A 42 -2.86 10.15 -8.79
C ILE A 42 -2.57 10.98 -10.05
N HIS A 43 -1.55 10.59 -10.81
CA HIS A 43 -1.13 11.28 -12.03
C HIS A 43 -1.82 10.76 -13.30
N LYS A 44 -2.84 9.90 -13.19
CA LYS A 44 -3.48 9.23 -14.35
C LYS A 44 -4.07 10.19 -15.39
N ASP A 45 -4.38 11.43 -14.99
CA ASP A 45 -4.84 12.50 -15.89
C ASP A 45 -3.72 12.98 -16.84
N GLN A 46 -2.48 12.92 -16.37
CA GLN A 46 -1.27 13.31 -17.09
C GLN A 46 -0.56 12.11 -17.76
N LEU A 47 -1.06 10.89 -17.57
CA LEU A 47 -0.47 9.65 -18.06
C LEU A 47 -1.40 8.91 -19.02
N SER A 48 -0.82 8.24 -20.01
CA SER A 48 -1.56 7.35 -20.90
C SER A 48 -2.15 6.16 -20.13
N SER A 49 -3.37 5.77 -20.49
CA SER A 49 -4.07 4.61 -19.89
C SER A 49 -3.27 3.31 -19.99
N ASP A 50 -2.36 3.20 -20.97
CA ASP A 50 -1.42 2.09 -21.11
C ASP A 50 -0.49 1.94 -19.89
N VAL A 51 0.04 3.06 -19.36
CA VAL A 51 0.94 3.06 -18.21
C VAL A 51 0.19 2.64 -16.94
N LEU A 52 -1.04 3.13 -16.77
CA LEU A 52 -1.91 2.72 -15.68
C LEU A 52 -2.22 1.22 -15.75
N ASN A 53 -2.54 0.71 -16.93
CA ASN A 53 -2.88 -0.70 -17.13
C ASN A 53 -1.66 -1.62 -16.95
N LYS A 54 -0.48 -1.19 -17.40
CA LYS A 54 0.78 -1.92 -17.21
C LYS A 54 1.14 -2.02 -15.73
N SER A 55 1.01 -0.91 -15.00
CA SER A 55 1.26 -0.88 -13.56
C SER A 55 0.21 -1.68 -12.79
N PHE A 56 -1.06 -1.61 -13.18
CA PHE A 56 -2.11 -2.46 -12.61
C PHE A 56 -1.85 -3.95 -12.87
N SER A 57 -1.44 -4.30 -14.09
CA SER A 57 -1.14 -5.69 -14.47
C SER A 57 0.02 -6.27 -13.67
N SER A 58 0.97 -5.43 -13.27
CA SER A 58 2.10 -5.79 -12.44
C SER A 58 1.76 -6.00 -10.96
N LEU A 59 0.49 -5.90 -10.53
CA LEU A 59 0.03 -6.20 -9.16
C LEU A 59 -0.47 -7.65 -9.05
N THR A 60 -0.43 -8.24 -7.86
CA THR A 60 -1.05 -9.52 -7.49
C THR A 60 -2.56 -9.38 -7.41
N ALA A 61 -3.28 -10.51 -7.33
CA ALA A 61 -4.74 -10.50 -7.22
C ALA A 61 -5.22 -9.72 -5.98
N THR A 62 -4.55 -9.92 -4.85
CA THR A 62 -4.84 -9.26 -3.58
C THR A 62 -4.55 -7.75 -3.65
N GLU A 63 -3.39 -7.36 -4.18
CA GLU A 63 -3.03 -5.96 -4.40
C GLU A 63 -4.02 -5.26 -5.35
N LYS A 64 -4.44 -5.93 -6.42
CA LYS A 64 -5.44 -5.41 -7.37
C LYS A 64 -6.77 -5.13 -6.71
N ALA A 65 -7.25 -6.04 -5.85
CA ALA A 65 -8.50 -5.86 -5.13
C ALA A 65 -8.44 -4.60 -4.26
N ILE A 66 -7.36 -4.43 -3.49
CA ILE A 66 -7.10 -3.23 -2.67
C ILE A 66 -7.08 -1.96 -3.55
N CYS A 67 -6.37 -2.00 -4.67
CA CYS A 67 -6.27 -0.87 -5.58
C CYS A 67 -7.61 -0.51 -6.25
N GLN A 68 -8.50 -1.47 -6.48
CA GLN A 68 -9.84 -1.24 -7.02
C GLN A 68 -10.76 -0.50 -6.05
N HIS A 69 -10.55 -0.65 -4.74
CA HIS A 69 -11.29 0.12 -3.72
C HIS A 69 -10.87 1.60 -3.67
N GLY A 70 -9.76 1.98 -4.32
CA GLY A 70 -9.34 3.36 -4.47
C GLY A 70 -8.25 3.82 -3.49
N LEU A 71 -8.02 5.13 -3.43
CA LEU A 71 -6.88 5.73 -2.74
C LEU A 71 -6.86 5.48 -1.23
N GLU A 72 -8.02 5.42 -0.57
CA GLU A 72 -8.13 5.17 0.87
C GLU A 72 -7.62 3.76 1.23
N ALA A 73 -8.04 2.74 0.46
CA ALA A 73 -7.59 1.38 0.63
C ALA A 73 -6.08 1.23 0.37
N MET A 74 -5.56 1.89 -0.67
CA MET A 74 -4.11 1.92 -0.94
C MET A 74 -3.34 2.54 0.22
N ASN A 75 -3.78 3.70 0.72
CA ASN A 75 -3.14 4.38 1.85
C ASN A 75 -3.16 3.52 3.11
N PHE A 76 -4.31 2.94 3.44
CA PHE A 76 -4.44 2.06 4.60
C PHE A 76 -3.48 0.86 4.49
N THR A 77 -3.40 0.23 3.32
CA THR A 77 -2.51 -0.91 3.08
C THR A 77 -1.04 -0.53 3.16
N ILE A 78 -0.64 0.62 2.61
CA ILE A 78 0.74 1.12 2.71
C ILE A 78 1.13 1.30 4.18
N HIS A 79 0.28 1.95 4.97
CA HIS A 79 0.53 2.15 6.40
C HIS A 79 0.62 0.81 7.14
N TYR A 80 -0.31 -0.09 6.85
CA TYR A 80 -0.32 -1.43 7.44
C TYR A 80 0.99 -2.18 7.15
N LEU A 81 1.44 -2.19 5.89
CA LEU A 81 2.67 -2.84 5.46
C LEU A 81 3.93 -2.17 6.02
N ASP A 82 3.96 -0.84 6.12
CA ASP A 82 5.07 -0.09 6.72
C ASP A 82 5.19 -0.42 8.21
N GLU A 83 4.06 -0.47 8.93
CA GLU A 83 4.02 -0.90 10.32
C GLU A 83 4.41 -2.38 10.48
N LEU A 84 4.03 -3.24 9.55
CA LEU A 84 4.41 -4.67 9.55
C LEU A 84 5.91 -4.85 9.27
N ALA A 85 6.52 -4.00 8.44
CA ALA A 85 7.95 -4.00 8.15
C ALA A 85 8.78 -3.46 9.32
N ASN A 86 8.25 -2.46 10.05
CA ASN A 86 8.92 -1.82 11.17
C ASN A 86 8.71 -2.54 12.50
N THR A 87 7.52 -3.13 12.69
CA THR A 87 7.15 -3.89 13.89
C THR A 87 7.34 -5.36 13.61
N GLY A 88 8.50 -5.89 13.95
CA GLY A 88 8.84 -7.30 13.72
C GLY A 88 7.99 -8.35 14.45
N ASN A 89 6.75 -8.09 14.89
CA ASN A 89 5.73 -9.06 15.37
C ASN A 89 4.44 -8.41 15.98
N HIS A 90 3.89 -7.31 15.45
CA HIS A 90 2.61 -6.80 15.98
C HIS A 90 1.74 -6.20 14.88
N ALA A 91 0.51 -6.72 14.75
CA ALA A 91 -0.49 -6.21 13.83
C ALA A 91 -0.84 -4.75 14.18
N PRO A 92 -0.81 -3.82 13.22
CA PRO A 92 -1.10 -2.43 13.51
C PRO A 92 -2.59 -2.21 13.76
N GLU A 93 -2.88 -1.43 14.80
CA GLU A 93 -4.22 -0.94 15.10
C GLU A 93 -4.66 0.09 14.06
N PRO A 94 -5.94 0.12 13.64
CA PRO A 94 -6.45 1.03 12.61
C PRO A 94 -6.42 2.47 13.11
N ARG A 95 -5.27 3.16 12.99
CA ARG A 95 -5.15 4.57 13.32
C ARG A 95 -5.76 5.38 12.19
N THR A 96 -6.88 6.03 12.51
CA THR A 96 -7.60 7.00 11.66
C THR A 96 -6.63 7.99 11.03
N PHE A 97 -6.72 8.08 9.71
CA PHE A 97 -5.89 8.88 8.82
C PHE A 97 -6.02 10.39 9.13
N THR A 98 -5.18 10.94 10.01
CA THR A 98 -5.01 12.40 10.09
C THR A 98 -3.98 12.81 9.04
N VAL A 99 -4.45 13.47 7.99
CA VAL A 99 -3.74 14.13 6.87
C VAL A 99 -2.66 15.15 7.26
N ASP A 100 -2.20 15.18 8.51
CA ASP A 100 -1.28 16.18 9.06
C ASP A 100 0.20 15.90 8.72
N ARG A 101 0.55 14.70 8.24
CA ARG A 101 1.96 14.32 8.07
C ARG A 101 2.58 14.68 6.72
N GLN A 102 1.80 15.11 5.72
CA GLN A 102 2.37 15.56 4.43
C GLN A 102 2.86 17.01 4.43
N THR A 103 2.44 17.85 5.38
CA THR A 103 2.85 19.26 5.43
C THR A 103 4.25 19.50 6.00
N ARG A 104 4.88 18.50 6.64
CA ARG A 104 6.19 18.70 7.29
C ARG A 104 7.40 18.65 6.35
N PHE A 105 7.24 18.18 5.12
CA PHE A 105 8.35 18.13 4.14
C PHE A 105 8.48 19.39 3.27
N LEU A 106 7.52 20.33 3.32
CA LEU A 106 7.56 21.55 2.50
C LEU A 106 7.93 22.82 3.28
N SER A 107 8.27 22.74 4.57
CA SER A 107 8.47 23.92 5.41
C SER A 107 9.93 24.36 5.61
N HIS A 108 10.90 23.87 4.83
CA HIS A 108 12.32 24.23 5.02
C HIS A 108 12.99 24.90 3.82
N ALA A 109 12.20 25.56 2.96
CA ALA A 109 12.72 26.41 1.91
C ALA A 109 12.17 27.83 2.08
N TYR A 110 12.60 28.53 3.12
CA TYR A 110 12.67 29.99 3.17
C TYR A 110 13.79 30.42 4.12
#